data_AF-A0A927VBV4-F1
#
_entry.id   AF-A0A927VBV4-F1
#
_cell.length_a   1.000
_cell.length_b   1.000
_cell.length_c   1.000
_cell.angle_alpha   90.00
_cell.angle_beta   90.00
_cell.angle_gamma   90.00
#
_symmetry.space_group_name_H-M   'P 1'
#
loop_
_entity.id
_entity.type
_entity.pdbx_description
1 polymer ?
#
loop_
_entity_poly.entity_id
_entity_poly.type
_entity_poly.pdbx_seq_one_letter_code
_entity_poly.pdbx_strand_id
1 'polypeptide(L)' 'MKKIWNYLFYVGFLPFIIPVFMALYSMSVESWNFFDWILLYSVIYWPTYIVGIILILVAVRKRKNKDKK' A
#
# COMPACT_ATOMS: atom_id res chain seq x y z
N MET A 1 -11.69 5.01 18.50
CA MET A 1 -11.87 5.06 17.03
C MET A 1 -10.79 5.84 16.27
N LYS A 2 -10.28 6.99 16.75
CA LYS A 2 -9.19 7.75 16.08
C LYS A 2 -7.90 6.95 15.80
N LYS A 3 -7.50 6.02 16.69
CA LYS A 3 -6.26 5.22 16.53
C LYS A 3 -6.27 4.26 15.33
N ILE A 4 -7.43 3.67 15.01
CA ILE A 4 -7.56 2.73 13.88
C ILE A 4 -7.43 3.47 12.55
N TRP A 5 -7.96 4.69 12.46
CA TRP A 5 -7.82 5.52 11.28
C TRP A 5 -6.38 5.98 11.05
N ASN A 6 -5.64 6.33 12.11
CA ASN A 6 -4.21 6.59 11.98
C ASN A 6 -3.45 5.35 11.50
N TYR A 7 -3.78 4.16 12.01
CA TYR A 7 -3.16 2.91 11.56
C TYR A 7 -3.45 2.63 10.08
N LEU A 8 -4.69 2.78 9.63
CA LEU A 8 -5.06 2.65 8.22
C LEU A 8 -4.36 3.68 7.34
N PHE A 9 -4.19 4.91 7.84
CA PHE A 9 -3.44 5.95 7.14
C PHE A 9 -1.96 5.59 7.02
N TYR A 10 -1.30 5.17 8.10
CA TYR A 10 0.10 4.74 8.05
C TYR A 10 0.28 3.51 7.16
N VAL A 11 -0.54 2.48 7.31
CA VAL A 11 -0.49 1.27 6.49
C VAL A 11 -0.81 1.57 5.02
N GLY A 12 -1.66 2.55 4.76
CA GLY A 12 -1.99 2.99 3.41
C GLY A 12 -0.99 3.97 2.80
N PHE A 13 -0.17 4.67 3.58
CA PHE A 13 0.70 5.76 3.11
C PHE A 13 2.20 5.40 3.11
N LEU A 14 2.68 4.71 4.15
CA LEU A 14 4.06 4.19 4.22
C LEU A 14 4.49 3.43 2.96
N PRO A 15 3.70 2.49 2.43
CA PRO A 15 4.10 1.74 1.25
C PRO A 15 4.10 2.56 -0.06
N PHE A 16 3.64 3.83 -0.06
CA PHE A 16 3.86 4.75 -1.18
C PHE A 16 5.11 5.62 -0.99
N ILE A 17 5.52 5.90 0.26
CA ILE A 17 6.72 6.69 0.56
C ILE A 17 8.00 5.87 0.42
N ILE A 18 8.03 4.66 1.00
CA ILE A 18 9.23 3.80 1.03
C ILE A 18 9.81 3.60 -0.38
N PRO A 19 9.01 3.33 -1.43
CA PRO A 19 9.50 3.11 -2.79
C PRO A 19 10.02 4.35 -3.47
N VAL A 20 9.44 5.52 -3.17
CA VAL A 20 9.96 6.81 -3.66
C VAL A 20 11.35 7.05 -3.07
N PHE A 21 11.53 6.82 -1.77
CA PHE A 21 12.85 6.90 -1.14
C PHE A 21 13.81 5.83 -1.68
N MET A 22 13.32 4.63 -1.95
CA MET A 22 14.13 3.56 -2.53
C MET A 22 14.56 3.84 -3.96
N ALA A 23 13.69 4.42 -4.79
CA ALA A 23 14.05 4.86 -6.13
C ALA A 23 15.06 6.03 -6.09
N LEU A 24 14.90 6.97 -5.17
CA LEU A 24 15.89 8.05 -4.98
C LEU A 24 17.24 7.51 -4.49
N TYR A 25 17.22 6.51 -3.60
CA TYR A 25 18.42 5.82 -3.13
C TYR A 25 19.06 4.98 -4.23
N SER A 26 18.28 4.30 -5.07
CA SER A 26 18.79 3.51 -6.19
C SER A 26 19.53 4.36 -7.20
N MET A 27 19.04 5.58 -7.47
CA MET A 27 19.72 6.54 -8.34
C MET A 27 21.09 6.97 -7.79
N SER A 28 21.32 6.83 -6.48
CA SER A 28 22.60 7.15 -5.84
C SER A 28 23.54 5.93 -5.69
N VAL A 29 23.02 4.71 -5.87
CA VAL A 29 23.76 3.46 -5.62
C VAL A 29 23.70 2.58 -6.86
N GLU A 30 24.72 2.69 -7.71
CA GLU A 30 24.86 1.93 -8.98
C GLU A 30 25.00 0.40 -8.81
N SER A 31 24.89 -0.16 -7.60
CA SER A 31 25.28 -1.55 -7.32
C SER A 31 24.15 -2.59 -7.35
N TRP A 32 22.89 -2.19 -7.43
CA TRP A 32 21.75 -3.12 -7.36
C TRP A 32 21.22 -3.49 -8.74
N ASN A 33 21.03 -4.78 -9.00
CA ASN A 33 20.48 -5.27 -10.26
C ASN A 33 18.97 -4.99 -10.35
N PHE A 34 18.47 -4.84 -11.57
CA PHE A 34 17.06 -4.59 -11.87
C PHE A 34 16.09 -5.58 -11.18
N PHE A 35 16.48 -6.85 -11.07
CA PHE A 35 15.67 -7.89 -10.42
C PHE A 35 15.56 -7.69 -8.90
N ASP A 36 16.61 -7.21 -8.24
CA ASP A 36 16.59 -6.93 -6.80
C ASP A 36 15.59 -5.80 -6.50
N TRP A 37 15.53 -4.80 -7.37
CA TRP A 37 14.55 -3.71 -7.31
C TRP A 37 13.11 -4.20 -7.50
N ILE A 38 12.86 -5.08 -8.47
CA ILE A 38 11.52 -5.66 -8.70
C ILE A 38 11.07 -6.49 -7.50
N LEU A 39 11.95 -7.32 -6.96
CA LEU A 39 11.62 -8.23 -5.87
C LEU A 39 11.29 -7.45 -4.60
N LEU A 40 12.08 -6.42 -4.32
CA LEU A 40 11.88 -5.49 -3.22
C LEU A 40 10.59 -4.67 -3.37
N TYR A 41 10.34 -4.13 -4.56
CA TYR A 41 9.10 -3.44 -4.88
C TYR A 41 7.88 -4.36 -4.66
N SER A 42 7.95 -5.60 -5.14
CA SER A 42 6.87 -6.58 -4.97
C SER A 42 6.58 -6.89 -3.50
N VAL A 43 7.62 -7.06 -2.68
CA VAL A 43 7.50 -7.31 -1.22
C VAL A 43 7.01 -6.08 -0.44
N ILE A 44 7.27 -4.86 -0.92
CA ILE A 44 6.80 -3.63 -0.26
C ILE A 44 5.36 -3.29 -0.66
N TYR A 45 4.97 -3.55 -1.91
CA TYR A 45 3.67 -3.14 -2.43
C TYR A 45 2.56 -4.18 -2.25
N TRP A 46 2.85 -5.48 -2.13
CA TRP A 46 1.79 -6.50 -1.92
C TRP A 46 0.79 -6.17 -0.79
N PRO A 47 1.18 -5.57 0.36
CA PRO A 47 0.22 -5.23 1.43
C PRO A 47 -0.74 -4.11 1.01
N THR A 48 -0.32 -3.18 0.13
CA THR A 48 -1.22 -2.11 -0.36
C THR A 48 -2.35 -2.65 -1.21
N TYR A 49 -2.06 -3.64 -2.05
CA TYR A 49 -3.09 -4.29 -2.85
C TYR A 49 -4.11 -4.99 -1.96
N ILE A 50 -3.67 -5.65 -0.88
CA ILE A 50 -4.57 -6.27 0.11
C ILE A 50 -5.46 -5.22 0.78
N VAL A 51 -4.88 -4.12 1.25
CA VAL A 51 -5.63 -3.03 1.90
C VAL A 51 -6.65 -2.42 0.93
N GLY A 52 -6.26 -2.17 -0.33
CA GLY A 52 -7.14 -1.69 -1.38
C GLY A 52 -8.33 -2.62 -1.61
N ILE A 53 -8.09 -3.92 -1.73
CA ILE A 53 -9.14 -4.94 -1.88
C ILE A 53 -10.09 -4.92 -0.67
N ILE A 54 -9.57 -4.87 0.56
CA ILE A 54 -10.40 -4.82 1.78
C ILE A 54 -11.29 -3.57 1.78
N LEU A 55 -10.74 -2.40 1.43
CA LEU A 55 -11.50 -1.15 1.37
C LEU A 55 -12.61 -1.21 0.32
N ILE A 56 -12.34 -1.79 -0.85
CA ILE A 56 -13.34 -2.02 -1.91
C ILE A 56 -14.45 -2.93 -1.38
N LEU A 57 -14.12 -4.06 -0.75
CA LEU A 57 -15.09 -4.99 -0.19
C LEU A 57 -15.96 -4.34 0.89
N VAL A 58 -15.36 -3.54 1.78
CA VAL A 58 -16.07 -2.77 2.81
C VAL A 58 -17.01 -1.76 2.16
N ALA A 59 -16.57 -1.03 1.14
CA ALA A 59 -17.38 -0.06 0.42
C ALA A 59 -18.58 -0.71 -0.30
N VAL A 60 -18.35 -1.85 -0.96
CA VAL A 60 -19.39 -2.64 -1.63
C VAL A 60 -20.40 -3.16 -0.61
N ARG A 61 -19.94 -3.72 0.52
CA ARG A 61 -20.81 -4.21 1.60
C ARG A 61 -21.65 -3.08 2.21
N LYS A 62 -21.04 -1.90 2.41
CA LYS A 62 -21.74 -0.71 2.92
C LYS A 62 -22.82 -0.22 1.95
N ARG A 63 -22.55 -0.23 0.64
CA ARG A 63 -23.54 0.09 -0.40
C ARG A 63 -24.72 -0.89 -0.37
N LYS A 64 -24.43 -2.20 -0.40
CA LYS A 64 -25.47 -3.24 -0.37
C LYS A 64 -26.38 -3.18 0.87
N ASN A 65 -25.85 -2.78 2.03
CA ASN A 65 -26.67 -2.59 3.23
C ASN A 65 -27.51 -1.31 3.19
N LYS A 66 -27.08 -0.28 2.44
CA LYS A 66 -27.85 0.96 2.25
C LYS A 66 -29.00 0.74 1.28
N ASP A 67 -28.80 -0.06 0.23
CA ASP A 67 -29.83 -0.34 -0.79
C ASP A 67 -30.94 -1.28 -0.28
N LYS A 68 -30.73 -1.94 0.86
CA LYS A 68 -31.71 -2.83 1.52
C LYS A 68 -32.58 -2.12 2.58
N LYS A 69 -32.31 -0.86 2.88
CA LYS A 69 -32.99 -0.08 3.93
C LYS A 69 -33.78 1.05 3.31
#